data_AF-A0A519BQB3-F1
#
_entry.id   AF-A0A519BQB3-F1
#
_cell.length_a   1.000
_cell.length_b   1.000
_cell.length_c   1.000
_cell.angle_alpha   90.00
_cell.angle_beta   90.00
_cell.angle_gamma   90.00
#
_symmetry.space_group_name_H-M   'P 1'
#
loop_
_entity.id
_entity.type
_entity.pdbx_description
1 polymer ?
#
loop_
_entity_poly.entity_id
_entity_poly.type
_entity_poly.pdbx_seq_one_letter_code
_entity_poly.pdbx_strand_id
1 'polypeptide(L)'
;MLKETIETITINLKRAQNDFNEIKSWDNISPDYFDNDEKRRVIDSFIFRFTKLQDLMGDKLFKEVLNSIGEYKRSMSFIDVLDKLEKLEIIKDTDEWNGIRELRNNLSHEYPSNQDEIIKDIKLALVLFEKIADTYKNIINYLDKNKLI
;
A
#
# COMPACT_ATOMS: atom_id res chain seq x y z
N MET A 1 0.10 20.11 -4.33
CA MET A 1 -0.18 18.78 -4.91
C MET A 1 0.67 17.70 -4.25
N LEU A 2 1.99 17.63 -4.45
CA LEU A 2 2.84 16.61 -3.79
C LEU A 2 2.75 16.62 -2.25
N LYS A 3 2.87 17.79 -1.60
CA LYS A 3 2.77 17.91 -0.12
C LYS A 3 1.45 17.40 0.44
N GLU A 4 0.34 17.75 -0.21
CA GLU A 4 -1.02 17.29 0.17
C GLU A 4 -1.19 15.77 0.00
N THR A 5 -0.63 15.20 -1.08
CA THR A 5 -0.60 13.74 -1.29
C THR A 5 0.19 13.05 -0.17
N ILE A 6 1.36 13.58 0.16
CA ILE A 6 2.21 13.10 1.26
C ILE A 6 1.44 13.12 2.59
N GLU A 7 0.82 14.24 2.94
CA GLU A 7 0.03 14.38 4.17
C GLU A 7 -1.11 13.34 4.23
N THR A 8 -1.84 13.18 3.12
CA THR A 8 -2.93 12.20 3.03
C THR A 8 -2.43 10.77 3.22
N ILE A 9 -1.29 10.43 2.61
CA ILE A 9 -0.68 9.10 2.73
C ILE A 9 -0.17 8.88 4.16
N THR A 10 0.50 9.86 4.78
CA THR A 10 0.96 9.77 6.18
C THR A 10 -0.18 9.44 7.14
N ILE A 11 -1.33 10.11 6.98
CA ILE A 11 -2.51 9.87 7.83
C ILE A 11 -3.02 8.44 7.64
N ASN A 12 -3.12 7.96 6.40
CA ASN A 12 -3.61 6.62 6.12
C ASN A 12 -2.62 5.53 6.55
N LEU A 13 -1.31 5.74 6.37
CA LEU A 13 -0.26 4.86 6.86
C LEU A 13 -0.31 4.73 8.38
N LYS A 14 -0.42 5.85 9.11
CA LYS A 14 -0.51 5.82 10.58
C LYS A 14 -1.71 5.01 11.05
N ARG A 15 -2.87 5.19 10.42
CA ARG A 15 -4.09 4.47 10.80
C ARG A 15 -3.99 2.99 10.41
N ALA A 16 -3.48 2.67 9.22
CA ALA A 16 -3.25 1.29 8.80
C ALA A 16 -2.24 0.58 9.70
N GLN A 17 -1.20 1.29 10.17
CA GLN A 17 -0.21 0.76 11.10
C GLN A 17 -0.84 0.40 12.45
N ASN A 18 -1.80 1.19 12.94
CA ASN A 18 -2.53 0.86 14.15
C ASN A 18 -3.33 -0.43 13.98
N ASP A 19 -4.11 -0.51 12.90
CA ASP A 19 -4.92 -1.71 12.59
C ASP A 19 -4.00 -2.94 12.39
N PHE A 20 -2.87 -2.78 11.69
CA PHE A 20 -1.84 -3.80 11.51
C PHE A 20 -1.28 -4.31 12.83
N ASN A 21 -0.90 -3.41 13.74
CA ASN A 21 -0.34 -3.77 15.04
C ASN A 21 -1.36 -4.53 15.89
N GLU A 22 -2.62 -4.11 15.85
CA GLU A 22 -3.71 -4.79 16.54
C GLU A 22 -3.92 -6.20 15.97
N ILE A 23 -4.00 -6.35 14.64
CA ILE A 23 -4.13 -7.66 13.98
C ILE A 23 -2.94 -8.57 14.31
N LYS A 24 -1.71 -8.03 14.32
CA LYS A 24 -0.49 -8.78 14.69
C LYS A 24 -0.44 -9.18 16.17
N SER A 25 -1.18 -8.49 17.04
CA SER A 25 -1.30 -8.85 18.45
C SER A 25 -2.22 -10.06 18.67
N TRP A 26 -3.03 -10.42 17.67
CA TRP A 26 -3.83 -11.63 17.69
C TRP A 26 -2.97 -12.84 17.33
N ASP A 27 -3.22 -14.01 17.93
CA ASP A 27 -2.42 -15.22 17.73
C ASP A 27 -2.32 -15.62 16.24
N ASN A 28 -3.47 -15.93 15.64
CA ASN A 28 -3.58 -16.26 14.23
C ASN A 28 -4.97 -15.83 13.74
N ILE A 29 -5.05 -15.25 12.54
CA ILE A 29 -6.35 -14.95 11.94
C ILE A 29 -7.03 -16.29 11.62
N SER A 30 -8.22 -16.47 12.17
CA SER A 30 -9.07 -17.65 12.01
C SER A 30 -10.48 -17.25 11.56
N PRO A 31 -11.25 -18.18 10.94
CA PRO A 31 -12.57 -17.86 10.39
C PRO A 31 -13.59 -17.30 11.39
N ASP A 32 -13.50 -17.68 12.67
CA ASP A 32 -14.36 -17.17 13.74
C ASP A 32 -14.16 -15.68 14.04
N TYR A 33 -13.09 -15.05 13.51
CA TYR A 33 -12.89 -13.60 13.68
C TYR A 33 -13.90 -12.78 12.87
N PHE A 34 -14.48 -13.36 11.80
CA PHE A 34 -15.54 -12.70 11.04
C PHE A 34 -16.88 -12.69 11.78
N ASP A 35 -17.05 -13.53 12.79
CA ASP A 35 -18.21 -13.57 13.68
C ASP A 35 -18.03 -12.62 14.89
N ASN A 36 -16.85 -12.04 15.06
CA ASN A 36 -16.56 -11.03 16.07
C ASN A 36 -16.58 -9.62 15.44
N ASP A 37 -17.60 -8.83 15.77
CA ASP A 37 -17.79 -7.48 15.21
C ASP A 37 -16.59 -6.54 15.40
N GLU A 38 -15.86 -6.66 16.51
CA GLU A 38 -14.70 -5.81 16.78
C GLU A 38 -13.53 -6.19 15.87
N LYS A 39 -13.16 -7.48 15.84
CA LYS A 39 -12.08 -7.98 14.97
C LYS A 39 -12.39 -7.75 13.50
N ARG A 40 -13.63 -8.00 13.08
CA ARG A 40 -14.10 -7.73 11.72
C ARG A 40 -13.92 -6.25 11.34
N ARG A 41 -14.32 -5.32 12.21
CA ARG A 41 -14.13 -3.87 11.95
C ARG A 41 -12.67 -3.49 11.78
N VAL A 42 -11.76 -4.07 12.55
CA VAL A 42 -10.32 -3.79 12.45
C VAL A 42 -9.75 -4.36 11.14
N ILE A 43 -10.14 -5.58 10.76
CA ILE A 43 -9.77 -6.19 9.47
C ILE A 43 -10.27 -5.35 8.30
N ASP A 44 -11.55 -4.95 8.31
CA ASP A 44 -12.16 -4.15 7.24
C ASP A 44 -11.49 -2.76 7.15
N SER A 45 -11.20 -2.12 8.29
CA SER A 45 -10.45 -0.85 8.33
C SER A 45 -9.05 -1.02 7.73
N PHE A 46 -8.33 -2.09 8.08
CA PHE A 46 -7.01 -2.38 7.53
C PHE A 46 -7.06 -2.59 6.02
N ILE A 47 -7.95 -3.47 5.50
CA ILE A 47 -8.08 -3.74 4.06
C ILE A 47 -8.43 -2.46 3.29
N PHE A 48 -9.37 -1.67 3.81
CA PHE A 48 -9.73 -0.39 3.19
C PHE A 48 -8.52 0.55 3.08
N ARG A 49 -7.71 0.67 4.14
CA ARG A 49 -6.53 1.54 4.11
C ARG A 49 -5.41 0.97 3.26
N PHE A 50 -5.18 -0.34 3.31
CA PHE A 50 -4.19 -1.02 2.50
C PHE A 50 -4.44 -0.77 1.02
N THR A 51 -5.67 -1.01 0.55
CA THR A 51 -6.07 -0.72 -0.84
C THR A 51 -5.97 0.77 -1.16
N LYS A 52 -6.43 1.65 -0.26
CA LYS A 52 -6.34 3.10 -0.44
C LYS A 52 -4.90 3.61 -0.57
N LEU A 53 -3.96 3.05 0.18
CA LEU A 53 -2.55 3.40 0.11
C LEU A 53 -1.94 3.02 -1.23
N GLN A 54 -2.29 1.85 -1.77
CA GLN A 54 -1.85 1.46 -3.10
C GLN A 54 -2.34 2.43 -4.18
N ASP A 55 -3.61 2.82 -4.13
CA ASP A 55 -4.17 3.79 -5.09
C ASP A 55 -3.47 5.15 -4.96
N LEU A 56 -3.33 5.66 -3.73
CA LEU A 56 -2.67 6.95 -3.51
C LEU A 56 -1.20 6.94 -3.95
N MET A 57 -0.48 5.86 -3.68
CA MET A 57 0.93 5.75 -4.04
C MET A 57 1.10 5.52 -5.54
N GLY A 58 0.46 4.47 -6.06
CA GLY A 58 0.60 4.02 -7.44
C GLY A 58 0.01 4.99 -8.47
N ASP A 59 -1.17 5.54 -8.21
CA ASP A 59 -1.85 6.38 -9.20
C ASP A 59 -1.46 7.86 -9.10
N LYS A 60 -0.95 8.31 -7.95
CA LYS A 60 -0.66 9.72 -7.69
C LYS A 60 0.79 9.96 -7.24
N LEU A 61 1.20 9.49 -6.07
CA LEU A 61 2.50 9.86 -5.47
C LEU A 61 3.67 9.57 -6.42
N PHE A 62 3.69 8.38 -7.03
CA PHE A 62 4.78 7.98 -7.92
C PHE A 62 4.96 8.93 -9.10
N LYS A 63 3.84 9.34 -9.72
CA LYS A 63 3.84 10.29 -10.82
C LYS A 63 4.26 11.68 -10.34
N GLU A 64 3.80 12.10 -9.16
CA GLU A 64 4.18 13.40 -8.58
C GLU A 64 5.67 13.46 -8.21
N VAL A 65 6.25 12.36 -7.72
CA VAL A 65 7.70 12.24 -7.46
C VAL A 65 8.49 12.34 -8.76
N LEU A 66 8.13 11.56 -9.78
CA LEU A 66 8.81 11.66 -11.08
C LEU A 66 8.63 13.03 -11.73
N ASN A 67 7.47 13.68 -11.52
CA ASN A 67 7.21 15.01 -12.04
C ASN A 67 8.03 16.09 -11.32
N SER A 68 8.30 15.94 -10.02
CA SER A 68 9.12 16.91 -9.26
C SER A 68 10.58 16.94 -9.72
N ILE A 69 11.06 15.87 -10.35
CA ILE A 69 12.40 15.76 -10.95
C ILE A 69 12.41 15.87 -12.48
N GLY A 70 11.26 16.13 -13.11
CA GLY A 70 11.16 16.28 -14.57
C GLY A 70 11.23 14.98 -15.39
N GLU A 71 11.12 13.83 -14.75
CA GLU A 71 11.17 12.50 -15.38
C GLU A 71 9.79 11.99 -15.81
N TYR A 72 8.69 12.52 -15.25
CA TYR A 72 7.34 12.07 -15.58
C TYR A 72 6.87 12.52 -16.97
N LYS A 73 6.30 11.58 -17.74
CA LYS A 73 5.59 11.86 -18.99
C LYS A 73 4.19 11.27 -18.93
N ARG A 74 3.18 12.00 -19.44
CA ARG A 74 1.78 11.54 -19.45
C ARG A 74 1.55 10.24 -20.22
N SER A 75 2.45 9.90 -21.15
CA SER A 75 2.40 8.66 -21.92
C SER A 75 2.98 7.44 -21.19
N MET A 76 3.59 7.63 -20.02
CA MET A 76 4.18 6.52 -19.25
C MET A 76 3.07 5.58 -18.78
N SER A 77 3.28 4.30 -19.05
CA SER A 77 2.53 3.23 -18.39
C SER A 77 2.89 3.14 -16.91
N PHE A 78 2.15 2.36 -16.14
CA PHE A 78 2.50 2.10 -14.75
C PHE A 78 3.84 1.39 -14.62
N ILE A 79 4.15 0.46 -15.54
CA ILE A 79 5.43 -0.25 -15.57
C ILE A 79 6.58 0.74 -15.82
N ASP A 80 6.43 1.67 -16.78
CA ASP A 80 7.45 2.71 -17.01
C ASP A 80 7.70 3.57 -15.76
N VAL A 81 6.66 3.84 -14.97
CA VAL A 81 6.77 4.58 -13.71
C VAL A 81 7.55 3.75 -12.67
N LEU A 82 7.24 2.46 -12.53
CA LEU A 82 7.97 1.57 -11.61
C LEU A 82 9.44 1.44 -12.01
N ASP A 83 9.73 1.18 -13.29
CA ASP A 83 11.10 1.10 -13.82
C ASP A 83 11.93 2.35 -13.50
N LYS A 84 11.29 3.53 -13.56
CA LYS A 84 11.94 4.80 -13.20
C LYS A 84 12.20 4.89 -11.70
N LEU A 85 11.25 4.50 -10.86
CA LEU A 85 11.44 4.50 -9.41
C LEU A 85 12.50 3.48 -8.97
N GLU A 86 12.59 2.34 -9.64
CA GLU A 86 13.61 1.32 -9.40
C GLU A 86 15.00 1.83 -9.73
N LYS A 87 15.16 2.50 -10.88
CA LYS A 87 16.43 3.17 -11.27
C LYS A 87 16.84 4.30 -10.33
N LEU A 88 15.88 4.89 -9.60
CA LEU A 88 16.13 5.88 -8.55
C LEU A 88 16.41 5.24 -7.18
N GLU A 89 16.45 3.91 -7.10
CA GLU A 89 16.61 3.11 -5.89
C GLU A 89 15.51 3.38 -4.84
N ILE A 90 14.35 3.87 -5.29
CA ILE A 90 13.18 4.13 -4.43
C ILE A 90 12.44 2.82 -4.12
N ILE A 91 12.24 2.01 -5.15
CA ILE A 91 11.74 0.64 -5.03
C ILE A 91 12.87 -0.33 -5.37
N LYS A 92 12.84 -1.53 -4.79
CA LYS A 92 13.86 -2.55 -5.04
C LYS A 92 13.56 -3.41 -6.26
N ASP A 93 12.28 -3.61 -6.54
CA ASP A 93 11.80 -4.55 -7.54
C ASP A 93 10.41 -4.09 -8.03
N THR A 94 10.29 -3.93 -9.35
CA THR A 94 9.03 -3.62 -10.03
C THR A 94 8.00 -4.75 -9.85
N ASP A 95 8.43 -6.01 -9.78
CA ASP A 95 7.53 -7.17 -9.61
C ASP A 95 6.85 -7.19 -8.23
N GLU A 96 7.48 -6.62 -7.20
CA GLU A 96 6.87 -6.48 -5.86
C GLU A 96 5.60 -5.63 -5.93
N TRP A 97 5.63 -4.53 -6.68
CA TRP A 97 4.46 -3.65 -6.88
C TRP A 97 3.39 -4.25 -7.80
N ASN A 98 3.77 -5.14 -8.72
CA ASN A 98 2.80 -5.92 -9.49
C ASN A 98 2.01 -6.87 -8.57
N GLY A 99 2.70 -7.59 -7.67
CA GLY A 99 2.05 -8.47 -6.69
C GLY A 99 1.15 -7.72 -5.70
N ILE A 100 1.57 -6.53 -5.25
CA ILE A 100 0.73 -5.65 -4.42
C ILE A 100 -0.59 -5.31 -5.12
N ARG A 101 -0.55 -4.97 -6.41
CA ARG A 101 -1.74 -4.63 -7.20
C ARG A 101 -2.63 -5.82 -7.50
N GLU A 102 -2.05 -7.00 -7.71
CA GLU A 102 -2.83 -8.23 -7.89
C GLU A 102 -3.66 -8.52 -6.65
N LEU A 103 -3.04 -8.43 -5.45
CA LEU A 103 -3.75 -8.66 -4.19
C LEU A 103 -4.88 -7.65 -3.96
N ARG A 104 -4.71 -6.38 -4.36
CA ARG A 104 -5.81 -5.40 -4.28
C ARG A 104 -7.03 -5.87 -5.07
N ASN A 105 -6.84 -6.44 -6.26
CA ASN A 105 -7.95 -6.95 -7.05
C ASN A 105 -8.67 -8.07 -6.29
N ASN A 106 -7.94 -8.99 -5.68
CA ASN A 106 -8.53 -10.09 -4.89
C ASN A 106 -9.31 -9.57 -3.68
N LEU A 107 -8.73 -8.64 -2.91
CA LEU A 107 -9.38 -8.03 -1.74
C LEU A 107 -10.58 -7.13 -2.09
N SER A 108 -10.70 -6.67 -3.33
CA SER A 108 -11.84 -5.88 -3.80
C SER A 108 -13.04 -6.75 -4.18
N HIS A 109 -12.86 -8.06 -4.36
CA HIS A 109 -13.95 -8.98 -4.63
C HIS A 109 -14.53 -9.47 -3.31
N GLU A 110 -15.79 -9.14 -3.05
CA GLU A 110 -16.55 -9.77 -1.98
C GLU A 110 -16.81 -11.24 -2.38
N TYR A 111 -16.01 -12.18 -1.87
CA TYR A 111 -16.28 -13.61 -2.01
C TYR A 111 -17.06 -14.12 -0.78
N PRO A 112 -18.41 -14.11 -0.80
CA PRO A 112 -19.22 -14.52 0.35
C PRO A 112 -19.08 -16.00 0.75
N SER A 113 -18.34 -16.83 -0.01
CA SER A 113 -18.33 -18.29 0.17
C SER A 113 -16.97 -18.93 0.47
N ASN A 114 -15.87 -18.17 0.62
CA ASN A 114 -14.55 -18.77 0.90
C ASN A 114 -13.72 -17.98 1.94
N GLN A 115 -14.04 -18.16 3.22
CA GLN A 115 -13.34 -17.52 4.33
C GLN A 115 -11.84 -17.85 4.35
N ASP A 116 -11.43 -19.04 3.93
CA ASP A 116 -10.01 -19.45 3.90
C ASP A 116 -9.20 -18.65 2.87
N GLU A 117 -9.79 -18.35 1.70
CA GLU A 117 -9.16 -17.48 0.69
C GLU A 117 -9.02 -16.05 1.19
N ILE A 118 -10.05 -15.49 1.82
CA ILE A 118 -10.00 -14.15 2.41
C ILE A 118 -8.91 -14.07 3.49
N ILE A 119 -8.79 -15.08 4.36
CA ILE A 119 -7.75 -15.13 5.39
C ILE A 119 -6.36 -15.17 4.77
N LYS A 120 -6.18 -15.96 3.70
CA LYS A 120 -4.90 -16.03 2.97
C LYS A 120 -4.53 -14.66 2.40
N ASP A 121 -5.49 -13.98 1.79
CA ASP A 121 -5.29 -12.65 1.21
C ASP A 121 -5.01 -11.59 2.28
N ILE A 122 -5.69 -11.62 3.42
CA ILE A 122 -5.39 -10.73 4.56
C ILE A 122 -3.97 -10.98 5.08
N LYS A 123 -3.57 -12.26 5.25
CA LYS A 123 -2.21 -12.60 5.69
C LYS A 123 -1.16 -12.08 4.71
N LEU A 124 -1.42 -12.20 3.41
CA LEU A 124 -0.55 -11.64 2.39
C LEU A 124 -0.53 -10.10 2.45
N ALA A 125 -1.68 -9.46 2.67
CA ALA A 125 -1.78 -8.01 2.81
C ALA A 125 -0.97 -7.48 3.98
N LEU A 126 -0.95 -8.18 5.12
CA LEU A 126 -0.11 -7.83 6.26
C LEU A 126 1.38 -7.86 5.89
N VAL A 127 1.82 -8.88 5.15
CA VAL A 127 3.23 -8.96 4.70
C VAL A 127 3.56 -7.84 3.71
N LEU A 128 2.68 -7.59 2.74
CA LEU A 128 2.89 -6.58 1.71
C LEU A 128 2.73 -5.15 2.23
N PHE A 129 1.99 -4.93 3.32
CA PHE A 129 1.85 -3.62 3.94
C PHE A 129 3.19 -3.06 4.41
N GLU A 130 4.09 -3.90 4.94
CA GLU A 130 5.44 -3.48 5.32
C GLU A 130 6.23 -2.95 4.10
N LYS A 131 6.02 -3.56 2.91
CA LYS A 131 6.64 -3.12 1.65
C LYS A 131 6.12 -1.77 1.17
N ILE A 132 4.83 -1.52 1.33
CA ILE A 132 4.21 -0.22 1.05
C ILE A 132 4.81 0.85 1.97
N ALA A 133 4.93 0.55 3.27
CA ALA A 133 5.52 1.47 4.25
C ALA A 133 7.00 1.77 3.95
N ASP A 134 7.79 0.74 3.60
CA ASP A 134 9.19 0.88 3.20
C ASP A 134 9.34 1.73 1.93
N THR A 135 8.53 1.45 0.90
CA THR A 135 8.53 2.25 -0.34
C THR A 135 8.23 3.72 -0.04
N TYR A 136 7.22 3.99 0.80
CA TYR A 136 6.88 5.35 1.17
C TYR A 136 8.03 6.03 1.92
N LYS A 137 8.68 5.34 2.87
CA LYS A 137 9.85 5.85 3.58
C LYS A 137 11.00 6.19 2.63
N ASN A 138 11.27 5.33 1.64
CA ASN A 138 12.29 5.58 0.63
C ASN A 138 11.96 6.83 -0.21
N ILE A 139 10.69 7.01 -0.58
CA ILE A 139 10.24 8.23 -1.28
C ILE A 139 10.50 9.47 -0.43
N ILE A 140 10.10 9.48 0.84
CA ILE A 140 10.31 10.65 1.71
C ILE A 140 11.81 10.95 1.86
N ASN A 141 12.63 9.93 2.13
CA ASN A 141 14.08 10.10 2.21
C ASN A 141 14.68 10.65 0.91
N TYR A 142 14.21 10.16 -0.25
CA TYR A 142 14.65 10.65 -1.55
C TYR A 142 14.27 12.12 -1.75
N LEU A 143 13.02 12.49 -1.44
CA LEU A 143 12.54 13.86 -1.59
C LEU A 143 13.28 14.83 -0.67
N ASP A 144 13.51 14.46 0.60
CA ASP A 144 14.27 15.25 1.57
C ASP A 144 15.72 15.45 1.12
N LYS A 145 16.40 14.35 0.72
CA LYS A 145 17.80 14.38 0.24
C LYS A 145 17.97 15.32 -0.95
N ASN A 146 16.97 15.39 -1.83
CA ASN A 146 16.97 16.24 -3.02
C ASN A 146 16.33 17.62 -2.80
N LYS A 147 15.91 17.96 -1.56
CA LYS A 147 15.26 19.24 -1.20
C LYS A 147 14.00 19.54 -2.01
N LEU A 148 13.21 18.50 -2.29
CA LEU A 148 11.97 18.58 -3.07
C LEU A 148 10.73 18.80 -2.20
N ILE A 149 10.86 18.66 -0.88
CA ILE A 149 9.81 18.94 0.11
C ILE A 149 10.32 19.79 1.26
#